data_AF-A0A957FQN3-F1
#
_entry.id   AF-A0A957FQN3-F1
#
_cell.length_a   1.000
_cell.length_b   1.000
_cell.length_c   1.000
_cell.angle_alpha   90.00
_cell.angle_beta   90.00
_cell.angle_gamma   90.00
#
_symmetry.space_group_name_H-M   'P 1'
#
loop_
_entity.id
_entity.type
_entity.pdbx_description
1 polymer ?
#
loop_
_entity_poly.entity_id
_entity_poly.type
_entity_poly.pdbx_seq_one_letter_code
_entity_poly.pdbx_strand_id
1 'polypeptide(L)'
;DTDLQTVGPLAPTAADDGSLIDILVLYSTGVGTDVGTAVVEGYVDQFMAYTNLSYANSNIDQRVMLVGLEEVTYDDTGKDLNTTLGDVTIGNVPNAHTLRDTYHADLVVFLVRQTNPNSCAGLAWVQTVVSGAFEDTGYSTMNACSFGSGVFAHELGHNMGAQHDWYVNTNPNPYTYAHGHIDPTAGFRTIMSYSNKCNDLAVSCPRVAYFSNPNLTHSGAPMGIPGGTKSDCTLGSANSNTCDADVHLTFNNTAVNTSRFRPSGITWTGDTNTDWNNANNWEMPEGYNGNAGTVNRVPRQIDNVIIPSGAPRYPTLSSGNAYARELIIETGAQLTMNGGTLTVYGDWTEEGTGQFNGTAGTVIMGGALDQTITQNNPSNFHHLQLGDGSTQTIGLASNLDVNGDLTFNSGVRFEASNRTLRVGGDWQDDGNGFSADTSTVIFDGATQTANKITSTNLINEDFSEGDGGGCDCFSSKLPPGWIRESADGHGWLGGELTDSGEAIRWDNSPDAWLFTTAVRLSVGVTYQISYEYEHYFNGDTDVLTVYVGNNP
;
A
#
# COMPACT_ATOMS: atom_id res chain seq x y z
N ASP A 1 41.84 -32.89 11.72
CA ASP A 1 42.22 -31.53 12.13
C ASP A 1 42.07 -30.62 10.93
N THR A 2 40.93 -29.93 10.88
CA THR A 2 40.58 -28.69 10.17
C THR A 2 39.05 -28.64 10.15
N ASP A 3 38.60 -27.85 11.11
CA ASP A 3 37.27 -27.54 11.56
C ASP A 3 36.41 -26.96 10.41
N LEU A 4 35.38 -27.69 9.99
CA LEU A 4 34.26 -27.13 9.25
C LEU A 4 33.42 -26.36 10.28
N GLN A 5 33.75 -25.08 10.48
CA GLN A 5 32.85 -24.17 11.15
C GLN A 5 31.63 -23.97 10.26
N THR A 6 30.58 -24.72 10.55
CA THR A 6 29.22 -24.40 10.20
C THR A 6 28.91 -23.03 10.79
N VAL A 7 28.95 -22.01 9.93
CA VAL A 7 28.40 -20.69 10.25
C VAL A 7 26.93 -20.93 10.59
N GLY A 8 26.55 -20.66 11.84
CA GLY A 8 25.15 -20.75 12.28
C GLY A 8 24.28 -19.79 11.46
N PRO A 9 22.95 -20.02 11.40
CA PRO A 9 22.06 -19.08 10.75
C PRO A 9 22.20 -17.73 11.43
N LEU A 10 22.43 -16.68 10.63
CA LEU A 10 22.26 -15.30 11.09
C LEU A 10 20.86 -15.21 11.70
N ALA A 11 20.76 -14.64 12.90
CA ALA A 11 19.48 -14.32 13.51
C ALA A 11 18.64 -13.48 12.53
N PRO A 12 17.30 -13.60 12.53
CA PRO A 12 16.46 -12.87 11.61
C PRO A 12 16.46 -11.40 12.01
N THR A 13 17.45 -10.64 11.53
CA THR A 13 17.16 -9.27 11.08
C THR A 13 16.02 -9.42 10.09
N ALA A 14 14.99 -8.57 10.14
CA ALA A 14 13.86 -8.66 9.23
C ALA A 14 14.36 -8.63 7.78
N ALA A 15 14.58 -9.81 7.23
CA ALA A 15 15.20 -10.00 5.94
C ALA A 15 14.13 -9.68 4.93
N ASP A 16 14.43 -8.78 4.00
CA ASP A 16 13.54 -8.40 2.91
C ASP A 16 12.75 -9.61 2.40
N ASP A 17 11.41 -9.50 2.50
CA ASP A 17 10.47 -10.59 2.29
C ASP A 17 10.03 -10.73 0.82
N GLY A 18 10.56 -9.88 -0.06
CA GLY A 18 10.24 -9.85 -1.48
C GLY A 18 8.95 -9.09 -1.81
N SER A 19 8.28 -8.47 -0.83
CA SER A 19 7.07 -7.68 -1.08
C SER A 19 7.36 -6.39 -1.86
N LEU A 20 8.57 -5.84 -1.75
CA LEU A 20 9.01 -4.64 -2.45
C LEU A 20 10.30 -4.91 -3.23
N ILE A 21 10.38 -4.40 -4.45
CA ILE A 21 11.61 -4.32 -5.23
C ILE A 21 12.00 -2.84 -5.35
N ASP A 22 13.18 -2.50 -4.84
CA ASP A 22 13.70 -1.13 -4.83
C ASP A 22 14.28 -0.76 -6.20
N ILE A 23 13.71 0.27 -6.84
CA ILE A 23 14.07 0.75 -8.18
C ILE A 23 14.77 2.10 -8.10
N LEU A 24 15.97 2.17 -8.66
CA LEU A 24 16.65 3.43 -8.97
C LEU A 24 16.47 3.75 -10.45
N VAL A 25 15.97 4.93 -10.75
CA VAL A 25 15.96 5.45 -12.12
C VAL A 25 17.07 6.46 -12.28
N LEU A 26 17.92 6.24 -13.28
CA LEU A 26 18.94 7.19 -13.70
C LEU A 26 18.53 7.79 -15.04
N TYR A 27 18.90 9.04 -15.31
CA TYR A 27 18.76 9.62 -16.64
C TYR A 27 20.00 10.41 -17.05
N SER A 28 20.33 10.36 -18.34
CA SER A 28 21.51 11.08 -18.86
C SER A 28 21.29 12.60 -18.84
N THR A 29 22.38 13.36 -18.80
CA THR A 29 22.34 14.83 -19.02
C THR A 29 21.75 15.21 -20.39
N GLY A 30 21.84 14.31 -21.37
CA GLY A 30 21.17 14.47 -22.66
C GLY A 30 19.65 14.48 -22.51
N VAL A 31 19.08 13.54 -21.73
CA VAL A 31 17.64 13.51 -21.43
C VAL A 31 17.22 14.77 -20.68
N GLY A 32 17.96 15.15 -19.64
CA GLY A 32 17.67 16.37 -18.87
C GLY A 32 17.68 17.63 -19.74
N THR A 33 18.61 17.71 -20.70
CA THR A 33 18.67 18.81 -21.67
C THR A 33 17.48 18.81 -22.63
N ASP A 34 17.05 17.64 -23.11
CA ASP A 34 16.01 17.52 -24.14
C ASP A 34 14.59 17.75 -23.59
N VAL A 35 14.27 17.26 -22.38
CA VAL A 35 12.90 17.30 -21.83
C VAL A 35 12.78 17.96 -20.45
N GLY A 36 13.88 18.09 -19.71
CA GLY A 36 13.88 18.66 -18.35
C GLY A 36 13.43 17.68 -17.25
N THR A 37 13.93 17.89 -16.03
CA THR A 37 13.72 17.00 -14.87
C THR A 37 12.25 16.76 -14.54
N ALA A 38 11.41 17.80 -14.52
CA ALA A 38 9.98 17.66 -14.20
C ALA A 38 9.22 16.74 -15.18
N VAL A 39 9.65 16.68 -16.44
CA VAL A 39 9.06 15.77 -17.43
C VAL A 39 9.54 14.34 -17.19
N VAL A 40 10.81 14.15 -16.82
CA VAL A 40 11.33 12.84 -16.43
C VAL A 40 10.62 12.31 -15.20
N GLU A 41 10.42 13.14 -14.17
CA GLU A 41 9.63 12.80 -12.98
C GLU A 41 8.23 12.30 -13.38
N GLY A 42 7.51 13.06 -14.21
CA GLY A 42 6.19 12.65 -14.69
C GLY A 42 6.19 11.35 -15.52
N TYR A 43 7.27 11.05 -16.27
CA TYR A 43 7.43 9.76 -16.94
C TYR A 43 7.61 8.64 -15.93
N VAL A 44 8.50 8.81 -14.95
CA VAL A 44 8.81 7.78 -13.96
C VAL A 44 7.60 7.49 -13.08
N ASP A 45 6.87 8.51 -12.63
CA ASP A 45 5.62 8.33 -11.88
C ASP A 45 4.62 7.47 -12.65
N GLN A 46 4.42 7.77 -13.94
CA GLN A 46 3.55 6.98 -14.80
C GLN A 46 4.06 5.54 -14.99
N PHE A 47 5.38 5.35 -15.11
CA PHE A 47 5.99 4.03 -15.32
C PHE A 47 5.84 3.15 -14.09
N MET A 48 6.11 3.71 -12.90
CA MET A 48 5.95 3.02 -11.62
C MET A 48 4.49 2.66 -11.38
N ALA A 49 3.56 3.60 -11.60
CA ALA A 49 2.13 3.36 -11.46
C ALA A 49 1.61 2.27 -12.42
N TYR A 50 2.01 2.31 -13.69
CA TYR A 50 1.63 1.28 -14.68
C TYR A 50 2.19 -0.10 -14.31
N THR A 51 3.42 -0.16 -13.80
CA THR A 51 4.06 -1.41 -13.39
C THR A 51 3.34 -2.04 -12.22
N ASN A 52 3.07 -1.27 -11.15
CA ASN A 52 2.34 -1.75 -9.98
C ASN A 52 0.87 -2.09 -10.30
N LEU A 53 0.21 -1.33 -11.17
CA LEU A 53 -1.11 -1.71 -11.70
C LEU A 53 -1.06 -3.05 -12.43
N SER A 54 -0.04 -3.26 -13.25
CA SER A 54 0.12 -4.51 -14.00
C SER A 54 0.38 -5.71 -13.09
N TYR A 55 1.11 -5.52 -11.99
CA TYR A 55 1.29 -6.55 -10.96
C TYR A 55 -0.02 -6.87 -10.25
N ALA A 56 -0.74 -5.84 -9.76
CA ALA A 56 -2.04 -6.01 -9.12
C ALA A 56 -3.06 -6.71 -10.04
N ASN A 57 -3.16 -6.28 -11.29
CA ASN A 57 -4.00 -6.90 -12.32
C ASN A 57 -3.66 -8.38 -12.56
N SER A 58 -2.42 -8.79 -12.33
CA SER A 58 -1.93 -10.13 -12.62
C SER A 58 -1.82 -11.02 -11.38
N ASN A 59 -2.32 -10.57 -10.22
CA ASN A 59 -2.15 -11.20 -8.90
C ASN A 59 -0.68 -11.45 -8.50
N ILE A 60 0.25 -10.62 -9.00
CA ILE A 60 1.66 -10.69 -8.57
C ILE A 60 1.78 -10.05 -7.18
N ASP A 61 2.49 -10.72 -6.28
CA ASP A 61 2.52 -10.34 -4.86
C ASP A 61 3.32 -9.05 -4.64
N GLN A 62 4.55 -9.01 -5.18
CA GLN A 62 5.47 -7.89 -5.02
C GLN A 62 4.99 -6.58 -5.67
N ARG A 63 5.51 -5.45 -5.20
CA ARG A 63 5.42 -4.12 -5.83
C ARG A 63 6.81 -3.57 -6.12
N VAL A 64 6.89 -2.59 -7.01
CA VAL A 64 8.11 -1.79 -7.21
C VAL A 64 7.99 -0.46 -6.47
N MET A 65 9.08 -0.05 -5.82
CA MET A 65 9.18 1.24 -5.13
C MET A 65 10.31 2.06 -5.77
N LEU A 66 10.06 3.36 -5.98
CA LEU A 66 11.10 4.27 -6.45
C LEU A 66 11.91 4.72 -5.23
N VAL A 67 13.19 4.33 -5.17
CA VAL A 67 14.09 4.75 -4.09
C VAL A 67 14.96 5.94 -4.46
N GLY A 68 15.12 6.22 -5.76
CA GLY A 68 15.84 7.39 -6.23
C GLY A 68 15.57 7.69 -7.72
N LEU A 69 15.68 8.98 -8.06
CA LEU A 69 15.66 9.47 -9.44
C LEU A 69 16.77 10.51 -9.59
N GLU A 70 17.79 10.21 -10.39
CA GLU A 70 19.00 11.04 -10.47
C GLU A 70 19.47 11.30 -11.90
N GLU A 71 19.91 12.52 -12.16
CA GLU A 71 20.63 12.86 -13.39
C GLU A 71 22.09 12.43 -13.26
N VAL A 72 22.61 11.70 -14.25
CA VAL A 72 24.01 11.30 -14.31
C VAL A 72 24.70 11.90 -15.52
N THR A 73 25.94 12.36 -15.31
CA THR A 73 26.77 12.93 -16.37
C THR A 73 27.19 11.83 -17.35
N TYR A 74 26.49 11.75 -18.47
CA TYR A 74 26.73 10.73 -19.50
C TYR A 74 26.38 11.27 -20.88
N ASP A 75 27.35 11.23 -21.80
CA ASP A 75 27.10 11.55 -23.21
C ASP A 75 26.58 10.31 -23.94
N ASP A 76 25.27 10.31 -24.16
CA ASP A 76 24.52 9.32 -24.93
C ASP A 76 24.42 9.66 -26.43
N THR A 77 25.21 10.61 -26.96
CA THR A 77 25.13 11.02 -28.37
C THR A 77 25.57 9.86 -29.28
N GLY A 78 24.66 9.40 -30.14
CA GLY A 78 24.97 8.37 -31.13
C GLY A 78 25.19 6.97 -30.55
N LYS A 79 24.91 6.76 -29.25
CA LYS A 79 24.96 5.44 -28.61
C LYS A 79 23.62 4.73 -28.74
N ASP A 80 23.66 3.42 -28.96
CA ASP A 80 22.48 2.56 -28.96
C ASP A 80 22.24 1.95 -27.56
N LEU A 81 21.07 1.34 -27.37
CA LEU A 81 20.68 0.74 -26.08
C LEU A 81 21.62 -0.39 -25.64
N ASN A 82 22.25 -1.13 -26.57
CA ASN A 82 23.24 -2.15 -26.20
C ASN A 82 24.48 -1.51 -25.58
N THR A 83 24.98 -0.44 -26.19
CA THR A 83 26.14 0.31 -25.67
C THR A 83 25.82 0.94 -24.33
N THR A 84 24.63 1.56 -24.17
CA THR A 84 24.26 2.23 -22.92
C THR A 84 24.01 1.24 -21.79
N LEU A 85 23.38 0.09 -22.07
CA LEU A 85 23.23 -0.99 -21.09
C LEU A 85 24.59 -1.53 -20.64
N GLY A 86 25.48 -1.78 -21.60
CA GLY A 86 26.85 -2.21 -21.30
C GLY A 86 27.59 -1.20 -20.43
N ASP A 87 27.53 0.08 -20.79
CA ASP A 87 28.20 1.18 -20.08
C ASP A 87 27.72 1.32 -18.64
N VAL A 88 26.40 1.30 -18.38
CA VAL A 88 25.88 1.42 -17.00
C VAL A 88 26.21 0.19 -16.17
N THR A 89 26.22 -0.99 -16.80
CA THR A 89 26.55 -2.25 -16.12
C THR A 89 28.01 -2.29 -15.66
N ILE A 90 28.96 -1.90 -16.52
CA ILE A 90 30.40 -2.00 -16.21
C ILE A 90 30.99 -0.75 -15.52
N GLY A 91 30.15 0.23 -15.15
CA GLY A 91 30.57 1.42 -14.42
C GLY A 91 31.14 2.55 -15.30
N ASN A 92 30.89 2.54 -16.61
CA ASN A 92 31.23 3.65 -17.51
C ASN A 92 30.26 4.83 -17.41
N VAL A 93 29.10 4.66 -16.75
CA VAL A 93 28.22 5.76 -16.33
C VAL A 93 28.69 6.23 -14.96
N PRO A 94 29.31 7.42 -14.85
CA PRO A 94 29.86 7.91 -13.58
C PRO A 94 28.80 7.94 -12.47
N ASN A 95 29.21 7.54 -11.26
CA ASN A 95 28.40 7.49 -10.03
C ASN A 95 27.19 6.53 -10.05
N ALA A 96 26.85 5.86 -11.16
CA ALA A 96 25.66 5.01 -11.22
C ALA A 96 25.67 3.90 -10.14
N HIS A 97 26.79 3.22 -9.96
CA HIS A 97 26.92 2.15 -8.94
C HIS A 97 26.90 2.72 -7.52
N THR A 98 27.56 3.86 -7.29
CA THR A 98 27.53 4.54 -5.98
C THR A 98 26.11 4.95 -5.62
N LEU A 99 25.35 5.51 -6.56
CA LEU A 99 23.94 5.86 -6.34
C LEU A 99 23.09 4.62 -6.08
N ARG A 100 23.31 3.53 -6.81
CA ARG A 100 22.62 2.25 -6.56
C ARG A 100 22.85 1.75 -5.14
N ASP A 101 24.08 1.84 -4.65
CA ASP A 101 24.42 1.42 -3.29
C ASP A 101 23.85 2.37 -2.23
N THR A 102 23.96 3.69 -2.44
CA THR A 102 23.42 4.72 -1.52
C THR A 102 21.90 4.68 -1.41
N TYR A 103 21.20 4.37 -2.50
CA TYR A 103 19.74 4.22 -2.52
C TYR A 103 19.30 2.77 -2.30
N HIS A 104 20.23 1.84 -2.03
CA HIS A 104 20.00 0.40 -1.86
C HIS A 104 19.00 -0.18 -2.89
N ALA A 105 19.21 0.18 -4.15
CA ALA A 105 18.32 -0.22 -5.23
C ALA A 105 18.65 -1.62 -5.74
N ASP A 106 17.64 -2.48 -5.74
CA ASP A 106 17.72 -3.82 -6.30
C ASP A 106 17.94 -3.78 -7.80
N LEU A 107 17.16 -2.97 -8.51
CA LEU A 107 17.24 -2.83 -9.97
C LEU A 107 17.45 -1.37 -10.38
N VAL A 108 18.18 -1.18 -11.48
CA VAL A 108 18.45 0.14 -12.05
C VAL A 108 17.90 0.24 -13.46
N VAL A 109 17.12 1.28 -13.75
CA VAL A 109 16.69 1.62 -15.12
C VAL A 109 17.36 2.91 -15.56
N PHE A 110 18.15 2.85 -16.63
CA PHE A 110 18.86 4.01 -17.17
C PHE A 110 18.19 4.58 -18.42
N LEU A 111 17.59 5.76 -18.26
CA LEU A 111 16.93 6.51 -19.32
C LEU A 111 17.95 7.28 -20.16
N VAL A 112 17.90 7.08 -21.47
CA VAL A 112 18.75 7.77 -22.45
C VAL A 112 17.90 8.48 -23.49
N ARG A 113 18.51 9.38 -24.27
CA ARG A 113 17.81 10.22 -25.24
C ARG A 113 16.94 9.42 -26.20
N GLN A 114 15.78 9.98 -26.50
CA GLN A 114 14.90 9.46 -27.52
C GLN A 114 15.38 9.91 -28.90
N THR A 115 15.85 8.98 -29.72
CA THR A 115 16.31 9.27 -31.09
C THR A 115 15.19 9.21 -32.13
N ASN A 116 14.07 8.54 -31.81
CA ASN A 116 12.88 8.47 -32.65
C ASN A 116 11.63 8.84 -31.81
N PRO A 117 10.98 10.00 -32.04
CA PRO A 117 9.85 10.45 -31.23
C PRO A 117 8.60 9.55 -31.36
N ASN A 118 8.52 8.71 -32.40
CA ASN A 118 7.39 7.83 -32.66
C ASN A 118 7.60 6.40 -32.13
N SER A 119 8.71 6.14 -31.43
CA SER A 119 9.03 4.82 -30.90
C SER A 119 9.64 4.93 -29.51
N CYS A 120 9.39 3.91 -28.71
CA CYS A 120 10.08 3.73 -27.45
C CYS A 120 10.61 2.30 -27.37
N ALA A 121 11.89 2.16 -27.07
CA ALA A 121 12.56 0.89 -26.96
C ALA A 121 13.27 0.78 -25.61
N GLY A 122 13.42 -0.46 -25.16
CA GLY A 122 14.16 -0.82 -23.97
C GLY A 122 15.06 -2.01 -24.25
N LEU A 123 15.99 -2.23 -23.34
CA LEU A 123 16.85 -3.40 -23.31
C LEU A 123 17.26 -3.68 -21.87
N ALA A 124 17.23 -4.95 -21.48
CA ALA A 124 17.57 -5.40 -20.14
C ALA A 124 18.40 -6.67 -20.18
N TRP A 125 19.18 -6.89 -19.12
CA TRP A 125 19.71 -8.22 -18.83
C TRP A 125 18.59 -9.13 -18.33
N VAL A 126 18.63 -10.40 -18.73
CA VAL A 126 17.59 -11.38 -18.38
C VAL A 126 18.10 -12.35 -17.31
N GLN A 127 17.40 -12.47 -16.19
CA GLN A 127 17.75 -13.43 -15.14
C GLN A 127 17.38 -14.86 -15.55
N THR A 128 18.28 -15.55 -16.25
CA THR A 128 18.06 -16.94 -16.68
C THR A 128 18.39 -17.98 -15.60
N VAL A 129 18.99 -17.57 -14.49
CA VAL A 129 19.23 -18.42 -13.31
C VAL A 129 18.88 -17.59 -12.07
N VAL A 130 18.01 -18.10 -11.22
CA VAL A 130 17.64 -17.40 -9.97
C VAL A 130 18.82 -17.48 -9.01
N SER A 131 19.51 -16.36 -8.82
CA SER A 131 20.74 -16.28 -8.03
C SER A 131 20.99 -14.83 -7.59
N GLY A 132 21.53 -14.65 -6.39
CA GLY A 132 22.01 -13.36 -5.90
C GLY A 132 23.13 -12.78 -6.78
N ALA A 133 23.86 -13.63 -7.50
CA ALA A 133 24.91 -13.19 -8.44
C ALA A 133 24.37 -12.41 -9.65
N PHE A 134 23.06 -12.44 -9.91
CA PHE A 134 22.47 -11.64 -10.99
C PHE A 134 22.49 -10.13 -10.69
N GLU A 135 22.74 -9.73 -9.44
CA GLU A 135 22.84 -8.34 -9.02
C GLU A 135 23.80 -7.50 -9.89
N ASP A 136 24.92 -8.08 -10.33
CA ASP A 136 25.96 -7.47 -11.16
C ASP A 136 25.38 -6.97 -12.50
N THR A 137 24.29 -7.59 -12.92
CA THR A 137 23.56 -7.32 -14.16
C THR A 137 22.11 -6.89 -13.92
N GLY A 138 21.75 -6.46 -12.71
CA GLY A 138 20.42 -5.92 -12.36
C GLY A 138 20.13 -4.55 -12.98
N TYR A 139 20.33 -4.42 -14.30
CA TYR A 139 20.25 -3.18 -15.07
C TYR A 139 19.35 -3.34 -16.29
N SER A 140 18.69 -2.22 -16.61
CA SER A 140 17.91 -1.99 -17.81
C SER A 140 18.25 -0.62 -18.38
N THR A 141 18.03 -0.41 -19.68
CA THR A 141 18.10 0.90 -20.31
C THR A 141 16.93 1.08 -21.26
N MET A 142 16.45 2.31 -21.42
CA MET A 142 15.38 2.62 -22.35
C MET A 142 15.43 4.07 -22.80
N ASN A 143 14.76 4.38 -23.91
CA ASN A 143 14.59 5.77 -24.33
C ASN A 143 13.63 6.50 -23.38
N ALA A 144 13.96 7.74 -23.01
CA ALA A 144 13.06 8.61 -22.26
C ALA A 144 11.90 9.10 -23.15
N CYS A 145 10.73 8.48 -23.00
CA CYS A 145 9.57 8.69 -23.89
C CYS A 145 8.26 8.75 -23.08
N SER A 146 7.27 9.54 -23.52
CA SER A 146 6.02 9.73 -22.76
C SER A 146 5.04 8.56 -22.77
N PHE A 147 5.32 7.51 -23.55
CA PHE A 147 4.48 6.31 -23.71
C PHE A 147 5.26 5.02 -23.39
N GLY A 148 6.29 5.16 -22.55
CA GLY A 148 7.24 4.10 -22.20
C GLY A 148 6.82 3.15 -21.09
N SER A 149 5.66 3.34 -20.47
CA SER A 149 5.28 2.60 -19.24
C SER A 149 5.26 1.08 -19.45
N GLY A 150 4.76 0.63 -20.61
CA GLY A 150 4.76 -0.78 -20.97
C GLY A 150 6.13 -1.33 -21.43
N VAL A 151 7.11 -0.46 -21.72
CA VAL A 151 8.52 -0.84 -21.97
C VAL A 151 9.23 -0.94 -20.62
N PHE A 152 9.07 0.03 -19.73
CA PHE A 152 9.64 0.01 -18.39
C PHE A 152 9.26 -1.26 -17.63
N ALA A 153 7.97 -1.62 -17.58
CA ALA A 153 7.50 -2.86 -16.97
C ALA A 153 8.05 -4.12 -17.64
N HIS A 154 8.29 -4.07 -18.96
CA HIS A 154 8.84 -5.19 -19.73
C HIS A 154 10.31 -5.42 -19.40
N GLU A 155 11.11 -4.35 -19.34
CA GLU A 155 12.54 -4.44 -19.03
C GLU A 155 12.78 -4.87 -17.58
N LEU A 156 11.99 -4.37 -16.62
CA LEU A 156 12.02 -4.90 -15.26
C LEU A 156 11.65 -6.39 -15.22
N GLY A 157 10.70 -6.80 -16.05
CA GLY A 157 10.32 -8.21 -16.20
C GLY A 157 11.49 -9.11 -16.59
N HIS A 158 12.35 -8.66 -17.49
CA HIS A 158 13.58 -9.37 -17.84
C HIS A 158 14.54 -9.50 -16.65
N ASN A 159 14.77 -8.42 -15.91
CA ASN A 159 15.64 -8.47 -14.72
C ASN A 159 15.11 -9.45 -13.65
N MET A 160 13.80 -9.73 -13.63
CA MET A 160 13.16 -10.70 -12.74
C MET A 160 12.92 -12.07 -13.41
N GLY A 161 13.51 -12.30 -14.58
CA GLY A 161 13.59 -13.61 -15.22
C GLY A 161 12.49 -13.92 -16.23
N ALA A 162 11.62 -12.98 -16.57
CA ALA A 162 10.68 -13.18 -17.66
C ALA A 162 11.37 -13.14 -19.03
N GLN A 163 10.92 -14.03 -19.90
CA GLN A 163 11.24 -14.15 -21.31
C GLN A 163 10.11 -13.58 -22.16
N HIS A 164 10.42 -13.29 -23.42
CA HIS A 164 9.39 -12.99 -24.40
C HIS A 164 8.42 -14.16 -24.61
N ASP A 165 7.32 -13.93 -25.31
CA ASP A 165 6.43 -15.03 -25.71
C ASP A 165 7.13 -16.09 -26.58
N TRP A 166 6.59 -17.32 -26.53
CA TRP A 166 7.13 -18.49 -27.23
C TRP A 166 7.20 -18.37 -28.77
N TYR A 167 6.52 -17.39 -29.37
CA TYR A 167 6.62 -17.18 -30.82
C TYR A 167 8.00 -16.64 -31.21
N VAL A 168 8.59 -15.80 -30.36
CA VAL A 168 9.84 -15.07 -30.64
C VAL A 168 11.02 -15.52 -29.76
N ASN A 169 10.77 -16.25 -28.68
CA ASN A 169 11.83 -16.73 -27.79
C ASN A 169 11.49 -18.12 -27.23
N THR A 170 12.40 -19.09 -27.41
CA THR A 170 12.22 -20.47 -26.95
C THR A 170 13.16 -20.85 -25.80
N ASN A 171 13.75 -19.88 -25.11
CA ASN A 171 14.64 -20.12 -23.96
C ASN A 171 13.81 -20.51 -22.73
N PRO A 172 13.92 -21.75 -22.22
CA PRO A 172 13.05 -22.24 -21.14
C PRO A 172 13.52 -21.82 -19.73
N ASN A 173 14.43 -20.84 -19.62
CA ASN A 173 15.06 -20.46 -18.35
C ASN A 173 14.56 -19.09 -17.87
N PRO A 174 14.48 -18.83 -16.54
CA PRO A 174 14.81 -19.74 -15.44
C PRO A 174 13.73 -20.81 -15.20
N TYR A 175 12.54 -20.60 -15.77
CA TYR A 175 11.43 -21.55 -15.74
C TYR A 175 10.79 -21.66 -17.12
N THR A 176 10.26 -22.83 -17.46
CA THR A 176 9.57 -23.03 -18.75
C THR A 176 8.36 -22.14 -18.92
N TYR A 177 7.73 -21.72 -17.82
CA TYR A 177 6.58 -20.84 -17.82
C TYR A 177 6.94 -19.35 -17.76
N ALA A 178 8.21 -18.97 -17.78
CA ALA A 178 8.63 -17.57 -17.66
C ALA A 178 8.30 -16.70 -18.89
N HIS A 179 7.32 -17.04 -19.72
CA HIS A 179 7.07 -16.42 -21.02
C HIS A 179 5.80 -15.56 -21.03
N GLY A 180 5.83 -14.51 -21.86
CA GLY A 180 4.62 -13.78 -22.26
C GLY A 180 3.58 -14.67 -22.96
N HIS A 181 2.33 -14.21 -22.96
CA HIS A 181 1.20 -14.89 -23.59
C HIS A 181 0.54 -14.00 -24.66
N ILE A 182 0.17 -14.63 -25.77
CA ILE A 182 -0.55 -14.00 -26.89
C ILE A 182 -1.76 -14.85 -27.23
N ASP A 183 -2.94 -14.22 -27.26
CA ASP A 183 -4.15 -14.82 -27.82
C ASP A 183 -4.63 -13.98 -29.02
N PRO A 184 -4.34 -14.43 -30.26
CA PRO A 184 -4.80 -13.75 -31.47
C PRO A 184 -6.32 -13.82 -31.70
N THR A 185 -7.02 -14.77 -31.06
CA THR A 185 -8.47 -14.94 -31.20
C THR A 185 -9.21 -13.99 -30.28
N ALA A 186 -8.78 -13.90 -29.02
CA ALA A 186 -9.30 -12.92 -28.06
C ALA A 186 -8.75 -11.51 -28.30
N GLY A 187 -7.69 -11.36 -29.11
CA GLY A 187 -7.18 -10.08 -29.58
C GLY A 187 -6.34 -9.34 -28.55
N PHE A 188 -5.50 -10.03 -27.78
CA PHE A 188 -4.62 -9.38 -26.80
C PHE A 188 -3.25 -10.05 -26.70
N ARG A 189 -2.29 -9.32 -26.10
CA ARG A 189 -1.00 -9.86 -25.67
C ARG A 189 -0.58 -9.28 -24.31
N THR A 190 0.09 -10.09 -23.50
CA THR A 190 0.63 -9.65 -22.20
C THR A 190 1.92 -8.84 -22.37
N ILE A 191 2.39 -8.19 -21.29
CA ILE A 191 3.50 -7.23 -21.31
C ILE A 191 4.77 -7.80 -21.94
N MET A 192 5.13 -9.04 -21.60
CA MET A 192 6.35 -9.69 -22.11
C MET A 192 6.26 -10.13 -23.58
N SER A 193 5.11 -9.97 -24.22
CA SER A 193 4.91 -10.49 -25.58
C SER A 193 5.16 -9.42 -26.65
N TYR A 194 5.63 -9.86 -27.82
CA TYR A 194 5.72 -9.03 -29.03
C TYR A 194 4.51 -9.21 -29.95
N SER A 195 4.36 -8.33 -30.94
CA SER A 195 3.23 -8.38 -31.89
C SER A 195 3.48 -9.30 -33.08
N ASN A 196 4.67 -9.93 -33.19
CA ASN A 196 5.10 -10.72 -34.35
C ASN A 196 4.08 -11.76 -34.78
N LYS A 197 3.58 -12.58 -33.84
CA LYS A 197 2.57 -13.59 -34.12
C LYS A 197 1.30 -13.00 -34.73
N CYS A 198 0.80 -11.91 -34.16
CA CYS A 198 -0.42 -11.27 -34.61
C CYS A 198 -0.22 -10.59 -35.97
N ASN A 199 0.96 -9.99 -36.19
CA ASN A 199 1.34 -9.43 -37.49
C ASN A 199 1.38 -10.51 -38.59
N ASP A 200 1.97 -11.67 -38.31
CA ASP A 200 2.06 -12.78 -39.27
C ASP A 200 0.69 -13.41 -39.58
N LEU A 201 -0.23 -13.35 -38.61
CA LEU A 201 -1.64 -13.73 -38.77
C LEU A 201 -2.53 -12.61 -39.33
N ALA A 202 -1.97 -11.42 -39.57
CA ALA A 202 -2.69 -10.22 -39.99
C ALA A 202 -3.88 -9.84 -39.07
N VAL A 203 -3.72 -10.00 -37.76
CA VAL A 203 -4.68 -9.62 -36.71
C VAL A 203 -4.07 -8.62 -35.73
N SER A 204 -4.91 -7.89 -34.99
CA SER A 204 -4.46 -6.94 -33.98
C SER A 204 -4.53 -7.54 -32.58
N CYS A 205 -3.42 -7.44 -31.85
CA CYS A 205 -3.30 -7.85 -30.46
C CYS A 205 -2.66 -6.71 -29.65
N PRO A 206 -3.44 -5.70 -29.24
CA PRO A 206 -2.96 -4.68 -28.32
C PRO A 206 -2.34 -5.30 -27.06
N ARG A 207 -1.28 -4.67 -26.57
CA ARG A 207 -0.68 -5.04 -25.29
C ARG A 207 -1.59 -4.55 -24.17
N VAL A 208 -1.90 -5.43 -23.23
CA VAL A 208 -2.70 -5.10 -22.04
C VAL A 208 -1.80 -4.98 -20.81
N ALA A 209 -2.26 -4.26 -19.79
CA ALA A 209 -1.55 -4.04 -18.52
C ALA A 209 -1.59 -5.29 -17.61
N TYR A 210 -1.12 -6.41 -18.14
CA TYR A 210 -1.09 -7.71 -17.48
C TYR A 210 0.17 -8.47 -17.88
N PHE A 211 0.72 -9.21 -16.93
CA PHE A 211 1.64 -10.31 -17.14
C PHE A 211 0.84 -11.61 -17.33
N SER A 212 1.48 -12.65 -17.86
CA SER A 212 0.79 -13.92 -18.08
C SER A 212 0.46 -14.59 -16.75
N ASN A 213 -0.80 -14.97 -16.58
CA ASN A 213 -1.30 -15.72 -15.43
C ASN A 213 -2.46 -16.63 -15.89
N PRO A 214 -2.31 -17.97 -15.84
CA PRO A 214 -3.33 -18.91 -16.33
C PRO A 214 -4.60 -18.94 -15.47
N ASN A 215 -4.58 -18.39 -14.25
CA ASN A 215 -5.74 -18.37 -13.35
C ASN A 215 -6.67 -17.16 -13.60
N LEU A 216 -6.27 -16.24 -14.48
CA LEU A 216 -7.05 -15.06 -14.84
C LEU A 216 -7.57 -15.15 -16.26
N THR A 217 -8.62 -14.38 -16.55
CA THR A 217 -9.17 -14.26 -17.90
C THR A 217 -9.25 -12.81 -18.34
N HIS A 218 -9.05 -12.59 -19.64
CA HIS A 218 -9.26 -11.31 -20.30
C HIS A 218 -10.12 -11.51 -21.54
N SER A 219 -11.21 -10.76 -21.66
CA SER A 219 -12.20 -10.94 -22.74
C SER A 219 -12.70 -12.39 -22.86
N GLY A 220 -12.82 -13.10 -21.73
CA GLY A 220 -13.29 -14.48 -21.66
C GLY A 220 -12.25 -15.56 -22.01
N ALA A 221 -11.01 -15.20 -22.35
CA ALA A 221 -9.92 -16.13 -22.63
C ALA A 221 -8.87 -16.12 -21.50
N PRO A 222 -8.21 -17.27 -21.19
CA PRO A 222 -7.14 -17.33 -20.19
C PRO A 222 -5.98 -16.39 -20.52
N MET A 223 -5.38 -15.78 -19.50
CA MET A 223 -4.25 -14.85 -19.69
C MET A 223 -2.87 -15.53 -19.69
N GLY A 224 -2.83 -16.85 -19.71
CA GLY A 224 -1.60 -17.63 -19.64
C GLY A 224 -1.87 -19.11 -19.81
N ILE A 225 -0.79 -19.91 -19.74
CA ILE A 225 -0.83 -21.37 -19.81
C ILE A 225 -0.07 -21.92 -18.59
N PRO A 226 -0.65 -22.84 -17.80
CA PRO A 226 0.01 -23.39 -16.62
C PRO A 226 1.36 -24.03 -16.95
N GLY A 227 2.34 -23.86 -16.07
CA GLY A 227 3.63 -24.54 -16.18
C GLY A 227 3.49 -26.06 -16.19
N GLY A 228 4.32 -26.73 -16.99
CA GLY A 228 4.28 -28.18 -17.17
C GLY A 228 3.30 -28.66 -18.24
N THR A 229 2.68 -27.74 -18.99
CA THR A 229 1.79 -28.06 -20.11
C THR A 229 2.61 -28.44 -21.35
N LYS A 230 3.51 -27.55 -21.79
CA LYS A 230 4.37 -27.74 -22.96
C LYS A 230 5.52 -26.74 -23.00
N SER A 231 6.74 -27.23 -23.20
CA SER A 231 7.99 -26.44 -23.20
C SER A 231 8.89 -26.65 -24.43
N ASP A 232 8.47 -27.48 -25.41
CA ASP A 232 9.23 -27.79 -26.63
C ASP A 232 8.78 -26.98 -27.85
N CYS A 233 8.37 -25.73 -27.62
CA CYS A 233 7.74 -24.90 -28.64
C CYS A 233 8.75 -24.35 -29.65
N THR A 234 8.32 -24.29 -30.91
CA THR A 234 9.18 -23.87 -32.03
C THR A 234 8.97 -22.40 -32.36
N LEU A 235 10.08 -21.68 -32.57
CA LEU A 235 10.08 -20.29 -33.02
C LEU A 235 9.21 -20.10 -34.26
N GLY A 236 8.40 -19.04 -34.28
CA GLY A 236 7.50 -18.72 -35.40
C GLY A 236 6.29 -19.66 -35.55
N SER A 237 6.05 -20.58 -34.61
CA SER A 237 4.91 -21.50 -34.71
C SER A 237 3.60 -20.84 -34.28
N ALA A 238 2.56 -20.94 -35.12
CA ALA A 238 1.21 -20.49 -34.78
C ALA A 238 0.64 -21.20 -33.53
N ASN A 239 1.12 -22.42 -33.22
CA ASN A 239 0.71 -23.21 -32.05
C ASN A 239 1.47 -22.82 -30.77
N SER A 240 2.25 -21.73 -30.77
CA SER A 240 2.99 -21.27 -29.57
C SER A 240 2.10 -20.82 -28.41
N ASN A 241 0.79 -20.65 -28.63
CA ASN A 241 -0.18 -20.26 -27.59
C ASN A 241 -0.60 -21.42 -26.68
N THR A 242 -0.11 -22.64 -26.92
CA THR A 242 -0.34 -23.80 -26.03
C THR A 242 0.84 -24.08 -25.10
N CYS A 243 1.84 -23.18 -25.08
CA CYS A 243 3.10 -23.35 -24.37
C CYS A 243 3.06 -22.61 -23.05
N ASP A 244 3.75 -23.15 -22.05
CA ASP A 244 3.82 -22.63 -20.68
C ASP A 244 4.01 -21.10 -20.64
N ALA A 245 3.13 -20.37 -19.95
CA ALA A 245 3.17 -18.92 -19.86
C ALA A 245 2.49 -18.45 -18.56
N ASP A 246 3.28 -18.24 -17.53
CA ASP A 246 2.89 -17.84 -16.17
C ASP A 246 4.00 -16.96 -15.55
N VAL A 247 4.16 -15.74 -16.09
CA VAL A 247 5.11 -14.76 -15.55
C VAL A 247 4.73 -14.36 -14.12
N HIS A 248 3.45 -14.43 -13.77
CA HIS A 248 3.01 -14.25 -12.38
C HIS A 248 3.75 -15.20 -11.42
N LEU A 249 3.76 -16.50 -11.70
CA LEU A 249 4.47 -17.48 -10.88
C LEU A 249 5.98 -17.27 -10.92
N THR A 250 6.51 -16.81 -12.04
CA THR A 250 7.94 -16.48 -12.17
C THR A 250 8.33 -15.38 -11.19
N PHE A 251 7.60 -14.27 -11.17
CA PHE A 251 7.92 -13.14 -10.29
C PHE A 251 7.78 -13.50 -8.82
N ASN A 252 6.69 -14.16 -8.41
CA ASN A 252 6.54 -14.57 -7.01
C ASN A 252 7.67 -15.53 -6.55
N ASN A 253 8.25 -16.33 -7.46
CA ASN A 253 9.40 -17.18 -7.14
C ASN A 253 10.74 -16.43 -7.13
N THR A 254 10.87 -15.33 -7.88
CA THR A 254 12.12 -14.54 -7.94
C THR A 254 12.15 -13.35 -7.00
N ALA A 255 11.00 -12.92 -6.49
CA ALA A 255 10.80 -11.72 -5.66
C ALA A 255 11.88 -11.55 -4.60
N VAL A 256 11.98 -12.53 -3.70
CA VAL A 256 12.93 -12.57 -2.58
C VAL A 256 14.39 -12.57 -3.04
N ASN A 257 14.69 -13.15 -4.20
CA ASN A 257 16.05 -13.11 -4.74
C ASN A 257 16.41 -11.72 -5.23
N THR A 258 15.49 -11.09 -5.96
CA THR A 258 15.69 -9.76 -6.53
C THR A 258 15.71 -8.67 -5.45
N SER A 259 14.80 -8.70 -4.49
CA SER A 259 14.71 -7.72 -3.39
C SER A 259 15.89 -7.74 -2.42
N ARG A 260 16.77 -8.74 -2.56
CA ARG A 260 17.95 -8.93 -1.73
C ARG A 260 19.22 -8.57 -2.46
N PHE A 261 19.16 -7.92 -3.63
CA PHE A 261 20.34 -7.46 -4.33
C PHE A 261 21.03 -6.32 -3.58
N ARG A 262 20.27 -5.45 -2.91
CA ARG A 262 20.80 -4.48 -1.95
C ARG A 262 20.08 -4.61 -0.61
N PRO A 263 20.80 -4.62 0.52
CA PRO A 263 20.16 -4.58 1.82
C PRO A 263 19.55 -3.20 2.06
N SER A 264 18.35 -3.17 2.61
CA SER A 264 17.62 -1.94 2.92
C SER A 264 17.47 -1.66 4.42
N GLY A 265 17.93 -2.59 5.27
CA GLY A 265 17.80 -2.51 6.72
C GLY A 265 18.85 -1.61 7.37
N ILE A 266 18.40 -0.57 8.08
CA ILE A 266 19.24 0.27 8.94
C ILE A 266 19.00 -0.07 10.41
N THR A 267 20.07 -0.36 11.15
CA THR A 267 19.98 -0.90 12.51
C THR A 267 20.45 0.11 13.54
N TRP A 268 19.66 0.28 14.61
CA TRP A 268 20.06 1.07 15.76
C TRP A 268 21.13 0.33 16.57
N THR A 269 22.27 0.99 16.80
CA THR A 269 23.35 0.49 17.66
C THR A 269 23.31 1.11 19.06
N GLY A 270 22.92 2.38 19.16
CA GLY A 270 22.92 3.12 20.44
C GLY A 270 24.32 3.34 21.04
N ASP A 271 25.37 3.23 20.23
CA ASP A 271 26.76 3.26 20.71
C ASP A 271 27.19 4.59 21.30
N THR A 272 26.61 5.71 20.85
CA THR A 272 27.01 7.04 21.30
C THR A 272 26.10 7.58 22.40
N ASN A 273 24.79 7.63 22.14
CA ASN A 273 23.79 8.16 23.07
C ASN A 273 22.39 7.64 22.67
N THR A 274 21.32 8.22 23.22
CA THR A 274 19.94 7.84 22.89
C THR A 274 19.34 8.68 21.76
N ASP A 275 20.03 9.67 21.21
CA ASP A 275 19.43 10.59 20.22
C ASP A 275 19.22 9.90 18.87
N TRP A 276 17.96 9.77 18.43
CA TRP A 276 17.60 9.24 17.11
C TRP A 276 18.37 9.94 15.99
N ASN A 277 18.58 11.26 16.11
CA ASN A 277 19.16 12.07 15.04
C ASN A 277 20.70 12.01 15.00
N ASN A 278 21.33 11.23 15.87
CA ASN A 278 22.76 11.03 15.85
C ASN A 278 23.12 9.83 14.97
N ALA A 279 23.69 10.12 13.80
CA ALA A 279 24.16 9.13 12.83
C ALA A 279 25.07 8.04 13.43
N ASN A 280 25.83 8.35 14.49
CA ASN A 280 26.72 7.36 15.13
C ASN A 280 25.99 6.34 16.01
N ASN A 281 24.67 6.38 16.09
CA ASN A 281 23.84 5.34 16.72
C ASN A 281 23.17 4.43 15.69
N TRP A 282 23.51 4.55 14.41
CA TRP A 282 22.90 3.82 13.31
C TRP A 282 23.98 3.20 12.44
N GLU A 283 23.77 1.97 12.03
CA GLU A 283 24.61 1.29 11.05
C GLU A 283 23.73 0.78 9.90
N MET A 284 24.16 1.10 8.68
CA MET A 284 23.58 0.62 7.44
C MET A 284 24.63 -0.16 6.65
N PRO A 285 24.37 -1.42 6.25
CA PRO A 285 25.13 -2.05 5.19
C PRO A 285 24.78 -1.36 3.86
N GLU A 286 25.77 -0.77 3.17
CA GLU A 286 25.63 -0.19 1.83
C GLU A 286 26.50 -0.95 0.82
N GLY A 287 25.89 -1.36 -0.30
CA GLY A 287 26.53 -2.17 -1.33
C GLY A 287 25.86 -3.52 -1.53
N TYR A 288 26.48 -4.38 -2.34
CA TYR A 288 25.94 -5.71 -2.62
C TYR A 288 25.80 -6.59 -1.36
N ASN A 289 24.70 -7.34 -1.30
CA ASN A 289 24.41 -8.31 -0.26
C ASN A 289 25.42 -9.48 -0.28
N GLY A 290 26.50 -9.32 0.50
CA GLY A 290 27.64 -10.25 0.57
C GLY A 290 29.01 -9.56 0.61
N ASN A 291 29.07 -8.27 0.26
CA ASN A 291 30.27 -7.43 0.37
C ASN A 291 29.93 -5.96 0.66
N ALA A 292 28.83 -5.70 1.37
CA ALA A 292 28.41 -4.36 1.76
C ALA A 292 29.38 -3.77 2.80
N GLY A 293 29.71 -2.48 2.65
CA GLY A 293 30.41 -1.71 3.68
C GLY A 293 29.43 -1.19 4.73
N THR A 294 29.92 -0.82 5.91
CA THR A 294 29.08 -0.20 6.94
C THR A 294 29.18 1.32 6.86
N VAL A 295 28.02 1.99 6.86
CA VAL A 295 27.90 3.45 6.89
C VAL A 295 27.07 3.87 8.10
N ASN A 296 27.52 4.93 8.78
CA ASN A 296 26.81 5.52 9.91
C ASN A 296 26.04 6.75 9.45
N ARG A 297 24.72 6.67 9.44
CA ARG A 297 23.82 7.75 9.00
C ARG A 297 22.44 7.61 9.63
N VAL A 298 21.69 8.70 9.70
CA VAL A 298 20.30 8.65 10.17
C VAL A 298 19.38 7.97 9.14
N PRO A 299 18.30 7.30 9.56
CA PRO A 299 17.30 6.71 8.66
C PRO A 299 16.60 7.75 7.77
N ARG A 300 16.23 7.30 6.58
CA ARG A 300 15.47 8.02 5.54
C ARG A 300 14.16 7.28 5.27
N GLN A 301 13.29 7.90 4.46
CA GLN A 301 12.00 7.33 4.04
C GLN A 301 12.07 6.00 3.28
N ILE A 302 13.27 5.60 2.84
CA ILE A 302 13.51 4.36 2.09
C ILE A 302 14.21 3.29 2.93
N ASP A 303 14.64 3.59 4.16
CA ASP A 303 15.38 2.61 4.96
C ASP A 303 14.42 1.84 5.90
N ASN A 304 14.57 0.52 5.94
CA ASN A 304 13.84 -0.34 6.87
C ASN A 304 14.51 -0.27 8.25
N VAL A 305 13.88 0.42 9.19
CA VAL A 305 14.45 0.69 10.51
C VAL A 305 14.26 -0.49 11.45
N ILE A 306 15.36 -0.98 12.01
CA ILE A 306 15.38 -2.05 13.01
C ILE A 306 15.95 -1.49 14.31
N ILE A 307 15.19 -1.61 15.40
CA ILE A 307 15.65 -1.34 16.75
C ILE A 307 15.82 -2.68 17.46
N PRO A 308 17.05 -3.21 17.53
CA PRO A 308 17.28 -4.57 17.97
C PRO A 308 17.28 -4.68 19.49
N SER A 309 17.02 -5.89 19.98
CA SER A 309 17.21 -6.19 21.40
C SER A 309 18.68 -6.09 21.82
N GLY A 310 18.93 -5.77 23.09
CA GLY A 310 20.28 -5.82 23.68
C GLY A 310 21.20 -4.63 23.34
N ALA A 311 20.69 -3.62 22.64
CA ALA A 311 21.43 -2.37 22.44
C ALA A 311 21.80 -1.73 23.80
N PRO A 312 23.01 -1.14 23.96
CA PRO A 312 23.45 -0.51 25.20
C PRO A 312 22.55 0.66 25.65
N ARG A 313 21.90 1.32 24.69
CA ARG A 313 20.99 2.46 24.86
C ARG A 313 19.93 2.37 23.78
N TYR A 314 18.67 2.63 24.11
CA TYR A 314 17.56 2.64 23.15
C TYR A 314 17.27 4.06 22.63
N PRO A 315 16.72 4.18 21.40
CA PRO A 315 16.49 5.48 20.77
C PRO A 315 15.43 6.32 21.48
N THR A 316 15.65 7.62 21.44
CA THR A 316 14.76 8.68 21.90
C THR A 316 14.65 9.74 20.81
N LEU A 317 13.43 10.02 20.37
CA LEU A 317 13.09 11.13 19.49
C LEU A 317 12.43 12.25 20.31
N SER A 318 13.11 13.39 20.41
CA SER A 318 12.66 14.52 21.26
C SER A 318 12.28 15.77 20.49
N SER A 319 12.73 15.90 19.25
CA SER A 319 12.43 17.01 18.36
C SER A 319 12.87 16.66 16.93
N GLY A 320 12.50 17.50 15.97
CA GLY A 320 12.84 17.31 14.56
C GLY A 320 11.97 16.27 13.87
N ASN A 321 12.38 15.90 12.66
CA ASN A 321 11.69 14.94 11.81
C ASN A 321 12.55 13.68 11.69
N ALA A 322 11.93 12.53 11.90
CA ALA A 322 12.48 11.21 11.67
C ALA A 322 11.65 10.49 10.59
N TYR A 323 12.32 9.59 9.88
CA TYR A 323 11.72 8.86 8.77
C TYR A 323 12.10 7.38 8.87
N ALA A 324 11.21 6.52 8.43
CA ALA A 324 11.47 5.10 8.26
C ALA A 324 10.60 4.60 7.11
N ARG A 325 11.10 3.71 6.26
CA ARG A 325 10.20 2.98 5.37
C ARG A 325 9.35 2.05 6.21
N GLU A 326 9.96 1.04 6.80
CA GLU A 326 9.36 0.18 7.82
C GLU A 326 9.98 0.47 9.17
N LEU A 327 9.24 0.23 10.26
CA LEU A 327 9.77 0.32 11.61
C LEU A 327 9.51 -0.98 12.37
N ILE A 328 10.60 -1.59 12.85
CA ILE A 328 10.57 -2.80 13.66
C ILE A 328 11.23 -2.52 15.00
N ILE A 329 10.47 -2.72 16.08
CA ILE A 329 10.96 -2.71 17.45
C ILE A 329 10.99 -4.17 17.91
N GLU A 330 12.18 -4.76 17.93
CA GLU A 330 12.35 -6.18 18.25
C GLU A 330 11.96 -6.49 19.70
N THR A 331 11.80 -7.78 19.99
CA THR A 331 11.44 -8.26 21.33
C THR A 331 12.41 -7.78 22.41
N GLY A 332 11.91 -6.98 23.36
CA GLY A 332 12.71 -6.41 24.46
C GLY A 332 13.48 -5.14 24.10
N ALA A 333 13.32 -4.64 22.88
CA ALA A 333 13.76 -3.31 22.47
C ALA A 333 12.73 -2.23 22.83
N GLN A 334 13.18 -0.97 22.84
CA GLN A 334 12.31 0.17 23.12
C GLN A 334 12.57 1.32 22.16
N LEU A 335 11.52 2.09 21.83
CA LEU A 335 11.64 3.40 21.22
C LEU A 335 10.86 4.40 22.07
N THR A 336 11.51 5.47 22.51
CA THR A 336 10.87 6.56 23.25
C THR A 336 10.65 7.76 22.34
N MET A 337 9.46 8.34 22.36
CA MET A 337 9.17 9.60 21.69
C MET A 337 8.60 10.60 22.69
N ASN A 338 9.27 11.74 22.86
CA ASN A 338 8.86 12.83 23.76
C ASN A 338 8.81 14.18 23.04
N GLY A 339 8.69 14.16 21.71
CA GLY A 339 8.48 15.31 20.84
C GLY A 339 8.83 14.98 19.39
N GLY A 340 8.72 15.97 18.50
CA GLY A 340 9.04 15.81 17.07
C GLY A 340 7.99 15.06 16.26
N THR A 341 8.39 14.63 15.06
CA THR A 341 7.56 13.90 14.10
C THR A 341 8.31 12.67 13.60
N LEU A 342 7.66 11.51 13.58
CA LEU A 342 8.18 10.28 12.96
C LEU A 342 7.22 9.86 11.85
N THR A 343 7.69 9.86 10.60
CA THR A 343 6.90 9.40 9.45
C THR A 343 7.34 8.00 9.05
N VAL A 344 6.39 7.07 8.97
CA VAL A 344 6.60 5.68 8.55
C VAL A 344 5.82 5.43 7.26
N TYR A 345 6.51 4.95 6.23
CA TYR A 345 5.97 4.77 4.87
C TYR A 345 5.47 3.36 4.54
N GLY A 346 5.68 2.42 5.46
CA GLY A 346 5.35 1.00 5.41
C GLY A 346 4.91 0.52 6.80
N ASP A 347 5.19 -0.73 7.14
CA ASP A 347 4.63 -1.32 8.35
C ASP A 347 5.25 -0.77 9.65
N TRP A 348 4.40 -0.71 10.69
CA TRP A 348 4.81 -0.47 12.07
C TRP A 348 4.68 -1.77 12.85
N THR A 349 5.81 -2.30 13.34
CA THR A 349 5.84 -3.60 14.02
C THR A 349 6.54 -3.56 15.36
N GLU A 350 5.81 -3.87 16.42
CA GLU A 350 6.37 -4.16 17.74
C GLU A 350 6.35 -5.68 17.99
N GLU A 351 7.51 -6.32 17.94
CA GLU A 351 7.61 -7.78 18.07
C GLU A 351 7.64 -8.22 19.53
N GLY A 352 6.85 -9.23 19.90
CA GLY A 352 6.96 -9.89 21.21
C GLY A 352 6.80 -8.92 22.39
N THR A 353 7.91 -8.54 23.04
CA THR A 353 7.92 -7.53 24.12
C THR A 353 8.57 -6.20 23.73
N GLY A 354 8.77 -5.95 22.43
CA GLY A 354 9.19 -4.65 21.89
C GLY A 354 8.15 -3.58 22.23
N GLN A 355 8.60 -2.37 22.51
CA GLN A 355 7.73 -1.35 23.08
C GLN A 355 7.97 0.05 22.50
N PHE A 356 6.89 0.74 22.10
CA PHE A 356 6.91 2.16 21.80
C PHE A 356 6.29 2.99 22.93
N ASN A 357 7.02 4.01 23.37
CA ASN A 357 6.64 4.88 24.47
C ASN A 357 6.46 6.33 23.97
N GLY A 358 5.28 6.66 23.44
CA GLY A 358 4.91 8.00 22.97
C GLY A 358 4.35 8.88 24.09
N THR A 359 5.13 9.85 24.57
CA THR A 359 4.67 10.82 25.61
C THR A 359 4.35 12.20 25.05
N ALA A 360 4.88 12.54 23.87
CA ALA A 360 4.61 13.75 23.11
C ALA A 360 5.00 13.53 21.63
N GLY A 361 4.64 14.46 20.74
CA GLY A 361 4.95 14.40 19.31
C GLY A 361 3.93 13.62 18.47
N THR A 362 4.19 13.51 17.18
CA THR A 362 3.25 12.93 16.19
C THR A 362 3.91 11.81 15.37
N VAL A 363 3.28 10.64 15.35
CA VAL A 363 3.58 9.61 14.36
C VAL A 363 2.67 9.80 13.15
N ILE A 364 3.25 9.76 11.95
CA ILE A 364 2.53 9.84 10.68
C ILE A 364 2.73 8.50 9.95
N MET A 365 1.63 7.82 9.63
CA MET A 365 1.64 6.71 8.69
C MET A 365 1.32 7.30 7.30
N GLY A 366 2.32 7.44 6.43
CA GLY A 366 2.22 8.12 5.13
C GLY A 366 2.73 7.27 3.97
N GLY A 367 2.89 7.84 2.79
CA GLY A 367 3.35 7.10 1.60
C GLY A 367 2.23 6.59 0.71
N ALA A 368 2.48 5.63 -0.17
CA ALA A 368 1.44 5.07 -1.05
C ALA A 368 1.37 3.54 -0.95
N LEU A 369 2.08 2.98 0.03
CA LEU A 369 2.01 1.57 0.35
C LEU A 369 0.81 1.33 1.25
N ASP A 370 0.19 0.17 1.10
CA ASP A 370 -0.69 -0.32 2.16
C ASP A 370 0.19 -0.65 3.38
N GLN A 371 -0.29 -0.32 4.58
CA GLN A 371 0.47 -0.41 5.82
C GLN A 371 -0.31 -1.20 6.87
N THR A 372 0.40 -1.89 7.75
CA THR A 372 -0.15 -2.57 8.92
C THR A 372 0.48 -2.01 10.20
N ILE A 373 -0.36 -1.75 11.21
CA ILE A 373 0.11 -1.38 12.56
C ILE A 373 -0.04 -2.58 13.51
N THR A 374 1.09 -2.97 14.11
CA THR A 374 1.20 -3.92 15.20
C THR A 374 1.82 -3.24 16.42
N GLN A 375 0.99 -3.01 17.45
CA GLN A 375 1.36 -2.39 18.71
C GLN A 375 1.22 -3.41 19.85
N ASN A 376 2.15 -3.37 20.81
CA ASN A 376 2.08 -4.19 22.02
C ASN A 376 1.35 -3.48 23.17
N ASN A 377 1.10 -4.21 24.25
CA ASN A 377 0.57 -3.65 25.49
C ASN A 377 1.58 -3.86 26.63
N PRO A 378 2.07 -2.79 27.29
CA PRO A 378 1.68 -1.39 27.12
C PRO A 378 2.54 -0.66 26.07
N SER A 379 1.95 -0.20 24.97
CA SER A 379 2.54 0.79 24.07
C SER A 379 1.45 1.76 23.66
N ASN A 380 1.82 3.01 23.35
CA ASN A 380 0.86 4.00 22.93
C ASN A 380 1.50 5.02 21.97
N PHE A 381 0.72 5.49 21.00
CA PHE A 381 1.03 6.73 20.30
C PHE A 381 0.65 7.94 21.17
N HIS A 382 1.33 9.06 21.00
CA HIS A 382 0.82 10.33 21.54
C HIS A 382 -0.19 10.91 20.55
N HIS A 383 0.25 11.59 19.49
CA HIS A 383 -0.60 11.87 18.33
C HIS A 383 -0.32 10.85 17.22
N LEU A 384 -1.38 10.40 16.54
CA LEU A 384 -1.29 9.54 15.36
C LEU A 384 -2.05 10.18 14.19
N GLN A 385 -1.35 10.39 13.08
CA GLN A 385 -1.92 10.82 11.81
C GLN A 385 -1.84 9.67 10.82
N LEU A 386 -2.96 9.40 10.16
CA LEU A 386 -3.11 8.39 9.13
C LEU A 386 -3.30 9.07 7.78
N GLY A 387 -2.39 8.82 6.85
CA GLY A 387 -2.34 9.44 5.53
C GLY A 387 -1.63 10.80 5.51
N ASP A 388 -1.09 11.13 4.33
CA ASP A 388 -0.44 12.42 4.03
C ASP A 388 -1.04 13.11 2.78
N GLY A 389 -2.18 12.61 2.31
CA GLY A 389 -2.85 13.03 1.06
C GLY A 389 -2.74 12.01 -0.07
N SER A 390 -1.88 11.02 0.08
CA SER A 390 -1.80 9.83 -0.76
C SER A 390 -3.02 8.91 -0.66
N THR A 391 -3.12 7.95 -1.59
CA THR A 391 -4.09 6.85 -1.49
C THR A 391 -3.42 5.60 -0.94
N GLN A 392 -3.89 5.12 0.20
CA GLN A 392 -3.36 3.93 0.86
C GLN A 392 -4.40 3.30 1.81
N THR A 393 -4.26 2.00 2.06
CA THR A 393 -5.01 1.29 3.10
C THR A 393 -4.13 1.06 4.31
N ILE A 394 -4.62 1.40 5.51
CA ILE A 394 -3.93 1.11 6.76
C ILE A 394 -4.78 0.13 7.59
N GLY A 395 -4.24 -1.05 7.88
CA GLY A 395 -4.88 -2.07 8.69
C GLY A 395 -4.32 -2.17 10.11
N LEU A 396 -5.12 -2.76 11.02
CA LEU A 396 -4.67 -3.10 12.37
C LEU A 396 -4.48 -4.62 12.57
N ALA A 397 -3.26 -5.03 12.87
CA ALA A 397 -2.94 -6.39 13.30
C ALA A 397 -3.13 -6.61 14.82
N SER A 398 -3.34 -5.54 15.57
CA SER A 398 -3.43 -5.52 17.04
C SER A 398 -4.41 -4.46 17.53
N ASN A 399 -4.65 -4.39 18.84
CA ASN A 399 -5.36 -3.25 19.42
C ASN A 399 -4.47 -2.01 19.34
N LEU A 400 -5.10 -0.85 19.19
CA LEU A 400 -4.41 0.43 19.05
C LEU A 400 -4.72 1.32 20.25
N ASP A 401 -3.70 1.97 20.79
CA ASP A 401 -3.78 2.96 21.86
C ASP A 401 -3.12 4.27 21.43
N VAL A 402 -3.89 5.36 21.46
CA VAL A 402 -3.48 6.72 21.10
C VAL A 402 -3.87 7.64 22.25
N ASN A 403 -2.90 8.12 23.02
CA ASN A 403 -3.16 8.94 24.21
C ASN A 403 -3.58 10.38 23.88
N GLY A 404 -3.24 10.87 22.68
CA GLY A 404 -3.63 12.17 22.15
C GLY A 404 -4.53 11.99 20.91
N ASP A 405 -4.40 12.91 19.96
CA ASP A 405 -5.29 13.00 18.81
C ASP A 405 -5.04 11.89 17.76
N LEU A 406 -6.14 11.37 17.19
CA LEU A 406 -6.15 10.46 16.05
C LEU A 406 -6.77 11.16 14.84
N THR A 407 -5.97 11.38 13.79
CA THR A 407 -6.37 12.12 12.58
C THR A 407 -6.30 11.25 11.34
N PHE A 408 -7.32 11.35 10.48
CA PHE A 408 -7.39 10.69 9.16
C PHE A 408 -7.40 11.75 8.08
N ASN A 409 -6.33 11.79 7.29
CA ASN A 409 -6.24 12.69 6.14
C ASN A 409 -6.95 12.11 4.91
N SER A 410 -7.31 12.98 3.98
CA SER A 410 -7.90 12.56 2.69
C SER A 410 -7.04 11.51 1.99
N GLY A 411 -7.70 10.51 1.40
CA GLY A 411 -7.07 9.44 0.62
C GLY A 411 -6.73 8.18 1.41
N VAL A 412 -6.69 8.25 2.75
CA VAL A 412 -6.49 7.05 3.58
C VAL A 412 -7.77 6.25 3.72
N ARG A 413 -7.66 4.93 3.66
CA ARG A 413 -8.68 3.98 4.14
C ARG A 413 -8.13 3.26 5.36
N PHE A 414 -8.73 3.44 6.52
CA PHE A 414 -8.30 2.80 7.76
C PHE A 414 -9.24 1.66 8.16
N GLU A 415 -8.71 0.44 8.22
CA GLU A 415 -9.44 -0.79 8.45
C GLU A 415 -9.13 -1.36 9.84
N ALA A 416 -10.00 -1.05 10.81
CA ALA A 416 -9.83 -1.51 12.19
C ALA A 416 -10.22 -2.97 12.42
N SER A 417 -10.86 -3.64 11.45
CA SER A 417 -11.26 -5.05 11.54
C SER A 417 -12.06 -5.35 12.82
N ASN A 418 -11.58 -6.26 13.68
CA ASN A 418 -12.19 -6.62 14.96
C ASN A 418 -11.42 -6.10 16.18
N ARG A 419 -10.60 -5.06 16.00
CA ARG A 419 -9.67 -4.56 17.03
C ARG A 419 -10.32 -3.54 17.96
N THR A 420 -9.71 -3.32 19.12
CA THR A 420 -10.07 -2.23 20.03
C THR A 420 -9.15 -1.04 19.81
N LEU A 421 -9.74 0.15 19.69
CA LEU A 421 -9.04 1.43 19.57
C LEU A 421 -9.32 2.24 20.83
N ARG A 422 -8.27 2.68 21.50
CA ARG A 422 -8.33 3.61 22.62
C ARG A 422 -7.80 4.95 22.14
N VAL A 423 -8.59 6.00 22.35
CA VAL A 423 -8.23 7.36 21.98
C VAL A 423 -8.43 8.23 23.20
N GLY A 424 -7.39 8.92 23.62
CA GLY A 424 -7.37 9.86 24.75
C GLY A 424 -7.53 11.33 24.34
N GLY A 425 -7.22 11.69 23.08
CA GLY A 425 -7.41 13.03 22.51
C GLY A 425 -8.58 13.12 21.53
N ASP A 426 -8.51 14.07 20.59
CA ASP A 426 -9.55 14.30 19.60
C ASP A 426 -9.51 13.26 18.46
N TRP A 427 -10.69 12.95 17.91
CA TRP A 427 -10.85 12.16 16.69
C TRP A 427 -11.19 13.10 15.54
N GLN A 428 -10.39 13.08 14.48
CA GLN A 428 -10.58 13.93 13.29
C GLN A 428 -10.55 13.07 12.01
N ASP A 429 -11.72 12.76 11.46
CA ASP A 429 -11.86 12.02 10.20
C ASP A 429 -12.21 12.98 9.05
N ASP A 430 -11.17 13.64 8.52
CA ASP A 430 -11.30 14.68 7.49
C ASP A 430 -11.51 14.09 6.08
N GLY A 431 -11.32 12.77 5.92
CA GLY A 431 -11.36 12.06 4.64
C GLY A 431 -12.45 10.98 4.51
N ASN A 432 -13.25 10.71 5.55
CA ASN A 432 -14.10 9.53 5.66
C ASN A 432 -13.35 8.21 5.48
N GLY A 433 -12.12 8.19 5.98
CA GLY A 433 -11.21 7.05 5.80
C GLY A 433 -11.56 5.87 6.70
N PHE A 434 -12.32 6.08 7.78
CA PHE A 434 -12.52 5.04 8.78
C PHE A 434 -13.55 3.99 8.37
N SER A 435 -13.10 2.74 8.26
CA SER A 435 -13.90 1.53 8.12
C SER A 435 -13.91 0.74 9.42
N ALA A 436 -15.02 0.81 10.16
CA ALA A 436 -15.14 0.23 11.49
C ALA A 436 -15.19 -1.30 11.51
N ASP A 437 -15.80 -1.95 10.50
CA ASP A 437 -16.08 -3.39 10.52
C ASP A 437 -16.74 -3.86 11.85
N THR A 438 -16.08 -4.70 12.64
CA THR A 438 -16.56 -5.17 13.96
C THR A 438 -15.74 -4.61 15.13
N SER A 439 -14.94 -3.57 14.86
CA SER A 439 -14.05 -2.94 15.84
C SER A 439 -14.80 -2.20 16.94
N THR A 440 -14.10 -1.90 18.02
CA THR A 440 -14.62 -1.09 19.13
C THR A 440 -13.74 0.13 19.33
N VAL A 441 -14.34 1.33 19.32
CA VAL A 441 -13.64 2.58 19.66
C VAL A 441 -14.01 3.01 21.07
N ILE A 442 -13.01 3.25 21.91
CA ILE A 442 -13.13 3.70 23.29
C ILE A 442 -12.49 5.07 23.41
N PHE A 443 -13.30 6.07 23.72
CA PHE A 443 -12.86 7.41 24.10
C PHE A 443 -12.59 7.43 25.61
N ASP A 444 -11.31 7.45 26.01
CA ASP A 444 -10.87 7.37 27.42
C ASP A 444 -10.19 8.64 27.94
N GLY A 445 -10.28 9.74 27.18
CA GLY A 445 -9.84 11.06 27.56
C GLY A 445 -10.81 11.81 28.49
N ALA A 446 -10.33 12.87 29.13
CA ALA A 446 -11.15 13.70 30.02
C ALA A 446 -12.11 14.65 29.25
N THR A 447 -11.70 15.12 28.08
CA THR A 447 -12.50 15.96 27.18
C THR A 447 -12.02 15.70 25.76
N GLN A 448 -12.94 15.33 24.87
CA GLN A 448 -12.62 14.88 23.52
C GLN A 448 -13.71 15.35 22.56
N THR A 449 -13.31 15.65 21.34
CA THR A 449 -14.19 15.91 20.21
C THR A 449 -14.03 14.81 19.17
N ALA A 450 -15.14 14.44 18.53
CA ALA A 450 -15.13 13.51 17.41
C ALA A 450 -15.74 14.23 16.21
N ASN A 451 -14.87 14.67 15.31
CA ASN A 451 -15.24 15.29 14.04
C ASN A 451 -15.13 14.22 12.95
N LYS A 452 -16.22 14.00 12.23
CA LYS A 452 -16.26 13.15 11.03
C LYS A 452 -16.85 13.98 9.91
N ILE A 453 -16.10 14.24 8.85
CA ILE A 453 -16.58 14.99 7.69
C ILE A 453 -17.41 14.06 6.79
N THR A 454 -18.51 13.49 7.29
CA THR A 454 -19.76 13.21 6.57
C THR A 454 -20.83 12.71 7.54
N SER A 455 -22.07 13.10 7.24
CA SER A 455 -23.31 12.65 7.87
C SER A 455 -23.38 11.12 8.04
N THR A 456 -23.44 10.65 9.28
CA THR A 456 -23.80 9.26 9.60
C THR A 456 -25.12 9.24 10.37
N ASN A 457 -26.05 8.38 9.94
CA ASN A 457 -27.27 8.09 10.69
C ASN A 457 -26.89 7.53 12.06
N LEU A 458 -27.14 8.28 13.12
CA LEU A 458 -26.81 7.88 14.50
C LEU A 458 -27.70 6.72 14.99
N ILE A 459 -28.82 6.45 14.32
CA ILE A 459 -29.82 5.45 14.69
C ILE A 459 -30.41 4.87 13.39
N ASN A 460 -30.27 3.55 13.19
CA ASN A 460 -30.99 2.78 12.17
C ASN A 460 -31.77 1.69 12.90
N GLU A 461 -32.91 2.04 13.48
CA GLU A 461 -33.77 1.13 14.25
C GLU A 461 -35.05 0.90 13.44
N ASP A 462 -35.31 -0.37 13.14
CA ASP A 462 -36.52 -0.80 12.44
C ASP A 462 -37.69 -0.92 13.44
N PHE A 463 -38.84 -0.35 13.09
CA PHE A 463 -40.08 -0.45 13.87
C PHE A 463 -40.95 -1.67 13.47
N SER A 464 -40.47 -2.55 12.58
CA SER A 464 -41.30 -3.54 11.87
C SER A 464 -41.62 -4.86 12.59
N GLU A 465 -40.98 -5.25 13.70
CA GLU A 465 -41.22 -6.57 14.29
C GLU A 465 -42.21 -6.56 15.48
N GLY A 466 -43.42 -7.06 15.25
CA GLY A 466 -44.48 -7.11 16.25
C GLY A 466 -45.70 -7.99 15.93
N ASP A 467 -45.56 -9.06 15.18
CA ASP A 467 -46.64 -10.00 14.85
C ASP A 467 -46.83 -11.10 15.91
N GLY A 468 -47.69 -10.80 16.88
CA GLY A 468 -48.62 -11.79 17.43
C GLY A 468 -48.50 -12.17 18.91
N GLY A 469 -49.42 -11.63 19.74
CA GLY A 469 -50.02 -12.41 20.83
C GLY A 469 -50.30 -11.72 22.18
N GLY A 470 -51.41 -10.97 22.28
CA GLY A 470 -52.30 -11.03 23.45
C GLY A 470 -52.32 -9.86 24.47
N CYS A 471 -53.32 -8.98 24.31
CA CYS A 471 -54.00 -8.13 25.32
C CYS A 471 -53.46 -6.70 25.60
N ASP A 472 -54.40 -5.75 25.57
CA ASP A 472 -54.41 -4.34 26.02
C ASP A 472 -53.27 -3.40 25.58
N CYS A 473 -53.50 -2.74 24.45
CA CYS A 473 -53.25 -1.32 24.11
C CYS A 473 -51.91 -0.64 24.47
N PHE A 474 -50.79 -1.35 24.49
CA PHE A 474 -49.47 -0.73 24.58
C PHE A 474 -48.47 -1.48 23.70
N SER A 475 -47.72 -0.78 22.83
CA SER A 475 -46.52 -1.39 22.27
C SER A 475 -45.55 -1.67 23.44
N SER A 476 -45.41 -2.94 23.79
CA SER A 476 -44.67 -3.37 24.99
C SER A 476 -43.15 -3.36 24.80
N LYS A 477 -42.67 -2.96 23.63
CA LYS A 477 -41.25 -2.82 23.32
C LYS A 477 -40.95 -1.45 22.75
N LEU A 478 -40.59 -0.53 23.64
CA LEU A 478 -39.75 0.60 23.27
C LEU A 478 -38.34 0.05 23.01
N PRO A 479 -37.56 0.57 22.04
CA PRO A 479 -36.15 0.23 21.95
C PRO A 479 -35.47 0.49 23.29
N PRO A 480 -34.45 -0.29 23.67
CA PRO A 480 -33.77 -0.12 24.96
C PRO A 480 -33.32 1.35 25.16
N GLY A 481 -33.75 1.97 26.28
CA GLY A 481 -33.38 3.34 26.64
C GLY A 481 -34.41 4.43 26.31
N TRP A 482 -35.50 4.11 25.61
CA TRP A 482 -36.57 5.07 25.35
C TRP A 482 -37.62 5.06 26.47
N ILE A 483 -38.03 6.25 26.93
CA ILE A 483 -39.03 6.43 27.98
C ILE A 483 -40.17 7.29 27.47
N ARG A 484 -41.40 6.81 27.64
CA ARG A 484 -42.61 7.64 27.44
C ARG A 484 -42.74 8.62 28.60
N GLU A 485 -42.83 9.90 28.31
CA GLU A 485 -43.33 10.85 29.31
C GLU A 485 -44.83 10.59 29.53
N SER A 486 -45.22 10.41 30.78
CA SER A 486 -46.63 10.33 31.17
C SER A 486 -46.90 11.40 32.21
N ALA A 487 -47.59 12.46 31.78
CA ALA A 487 -48.34 13.32 32.69
C ALA A 487 -49.72 13.63 32.12
N ASP A 488 -49.85 13.87 30.80
CA ASP A 488 -51.12 14.41 30.27
C ASP A 488 -51.78 13.56 29.17
N GLY A 489 -51.31 12.32 28.94
CA GLY A 489 -51.98 11.39 28.03
C GLY A 489 -51.83 11.69 26.53
N HIS A 490 -50.86 12.52 26.13
CA HIS A 490 -50.61 12.90 24.74
C HIS A 490 -49.22 12.43 24.24
N GLY A 491 -48.93 11.14 24.39
CA GLY A 491 -47.76 10.49 23.79
C GLY A 491 -48.12 9.69 22.53
N TRP A 492 -47.15 9.46 21.65
CA TRP A 492 -47.33 8.57 20.50
C TRP A 492 -47.84 7.18 20.93
N LEU A 493 -48.94 6.74 20.31
CA LEU A 493 -49.41 5.36 20.39
C LEU A 493 -48.61 4.55 19.36
N GLY A 494 -48.01 3.46 19.80
CA GLY A 494 -47.53 2.46 18.86
C GLY A 494 -48.72 1.65 18.35
N GLY A 495 -48.87 1.60 17.02
CA GLY A 495 -49.57 0.61 16.21
C GLY A 495 -51.02 0.24 16.56
N GLU A 496 -51.97 0.57 15.67
CA GLU A 496 -53.23 -0.18 15.58
C GLU A 496 -52.96 -1.53 14.89
N LEU A 497 -53.57 -2.60 15.42
CA LEU A 497 -53.30 -4.01 15.11
C LEU A 497 -53.82 -4.49 13.75
N THR A 498 -54.32 -3.61 12.87
CA THR A 498 -55.05 -4.03 11.68
C THR A 498 -54.49 -3.52 10.35
N ASP A 499 -53.15 -3.47 10.19
CA ASP A 499 -52.43 -3.87 8.95
C ASP A 499 -51.13 -3.12 8.57
N SER A 500 -50.44 -2.34 9.43
CA SER A 500 -49.22 -1.65 8.90
C SER A 500 -48.09 -1.19 9.84
N GLY A 501 -48.12 -1.45 11.15
CA GLY A 501 -47.00 -1.01 12.02
C GLY A 501 -46.83 0.51 12.10
N GLU A 502 -47.92 1.26 11.92
CA GLU A 502 -47.97 2.71 11.86
C GLU A 502 -47.68 3.39 13.23
N ALA A 503 -47.01 4.55 13.20
CA ALA A 503 -46.96 5.50 14.32
C ALA A 503 -47.96 6.64 14.06
N ILE A 504 -49.01 6.75 14.87
CA ILE A 504 -50.06 7.78 14.69
C ILE A 504 -50.00 8.80 15.84
N ARG A 505 -50.06 10.09 15.47
CA ARG A 505 -50.09 11.23 16.40
C ARG A 505 -51.46 11.35 17.05
N TRP A 506 -51.51 11.57 18.37
CA TRP A 506 -52.76 11.94 19.04
C TRP A 506 -52.93 13.47 19.05
N ASP A 507 -53.98 13.95 18.36
CA ASP A 507 -54.44 15.35 18.33
C ASP A 507 -53.53 16.36 17.59
N ASN A 508 -54.13 17.45 17.11
CA ASN A 508 -53.56 18.58 16.33
C ASN A 508 -52.56 19.45 17.12
N SER A 509 -51.92 18.91 18.16
CA SER A 509 -50.87 19.62 18.89
C SER A 509 -49.63 19.77 18.01
N PRO A 510 -48.99 20.95 17.92
CA PRO A 510 -47.80 21.15 17.09
C PRO A 510 -46.54 20.44 17.63
N ASP A 511 -46.49 20.06 18.92
CA ASP A 511 -45.26 19.60 19.57
C ASP A 511 -45.45 18.22 20.22
N ALA A 512 -44.63 17.24 19.82
CA ALA A 512 -44.49 15.94 20.47
C ALA A 512 -43.00 15.61 20.60
N TRP A 513 -42.58 15.12 21.78
CA TRP A 513 -41.17 14.89 22.12
C TRP A 513 -40.93 13.40 22.36
N LEU A 514 -39.84 12.87 21.79
CA LEU A 514 -39.39 11.49 21.98
C LEU A 514 -38.08 11.52 22.77
N PHE A 515 -38.08 10.98 23.98
CA PHE A 515 -36.90 10.98 24.84
C PHE A 515 -36.13 9.66 24.70
N THR A 516 -34.95 9.77 24.11
CA THR A 516 -33.91 8.73 24.12
C THR A 516 -33.07 8.90 25.41
N THR A 517 -32.42 7.82 25.89
CA THR A 517 -31.39 7.92 26.92
C THR A 517 -30.42 9.05 26.58
N ALA A 518 -29.97 9.81 27.59
CA ALA A 518 -29.16 11.01 27.42
C ALA A 518 -28.02 10.84 26.40
N VAL A 519 -28.27 11.25 25.15
CA VAL A 519 -27.23 11.44 24.16
C VAL A 519 -26.57 12.76 24.53
N ARG A 520 -25.30 12.69 24.97
CA ARG A 520 -24.52 13.91 25.21
C ARG A 520 -24.09 14.47 23.86
N LEU A 521 -24.78 15.51 23.42
CA LEU A 521 -24.48 16.26 22.20
C LEU A 521 -23.63 17.49 22.56
N SER A 522 -22.62 17.76 21.76
CA SER A 522 -21.70 18.89 21.96
C SER A 522 -22.35 20.20 21.52
N VAL A 523 -22.16 21.23 22.33
CA VAL A 523 -22.68 22.57 22.04
C VAL A 523 -21.97 23.15 20.81
N GLY A 524 -22.73 23.65 19.83
CA GLY A 524 -22.19 24.27 18.62
C GLY A 524 -21.97 23.32 17.44
N VAL A 525 -22.21 22.01 17.63
CA VAL A 525 -22.22 21.03 16.54
C VAL A 525 -23.64 20.88 16.03
N THR A 526 -23.81 20.94 14.70
CA THR A 526 -25.11 20.68 14.07
C THR A 526 -25.24 19.18 13.86
N TYR A 527 -26.13 18.55 14.63
CA TYR A 527 -26.46 17.15 14.45
C TYR A 527 -27.68 17.04 13.54
N GLN A 528 -27.56 16.20 12.51
CA GLN A 528 -28.66 15.85 11.63
C GLN A 528 -29.15 14.45 11.98
N ILE A 529 -30.42 14.34 12.37
CA ILE A 529 -31.11 13.07 12.51
C ILE A 529 -32.10 12.97 11.35
N SER A 530 -32.02 11.86 10.62
CA SER A 530 -32.91 11.56 9.49
C SER A 530 -33.69 10.28 9.81
N TYR A 531 -34.99 10.31 9.57
CA TYR A 531 -35.85 9.13 9.61
C TYR A 531 -36.51 8.97 8.25
N GLU A 532 -36.50 7.76 7.70
CA GLU A 532 -37.29 7.42 6.52
C GLU A 532 -38.72 7.11 6.97
N TYR A 533 -39.70 7.74 6.31
CA TYR A 533 -41.11 7.41 6.49
C TYR A 533 -41.83 7.45 5.14
N GLU A 534 -42.88 6.64 5.01
CA GLU A 534 -43.63 6.47 3.76
C GLU A 534 -45.00 7.18 3.86
N HIS A 535 -45.34 8.00 2.85
CA HIS A 535 -46.64 8.70 2.80
C HIS A 535 -47.75 7.79 2.27
N TYR A 536 -48.74 7.51 3.12
CA TYR A 536 -49.86 6.59 2.86
C TYR A 536 -50.64 6.83 1.54
N PHE A 537 -50.68 8.06 1.03
CA PHE A 537 -51.53 8.37 -0.13
C PHE A 537 -50.83 8.31 -1.49
N ASN A 538 -49.49 8.38 -1.54
CA ASN A 538 -48.75 8.51 -2.79
C ASN A 538 -47.59 7.51 -2.96
N GLY A 539 -47.18 6.77 -1.92
CA GLY A 539 -46.05 5.84 -1.99
C GLY A 539 -44.69 6.54 -2.10
N ASP A 540 -44.64 7.84 -1.81
CA ASP A 540 -43.39 8.59 -1.76
C ASP A 540 -42.73 8.42 -0.39
N THR A 541 -41.45 8.07 -0.38
CA THR A 541 -40.58 8.11 0.80
C THR A 541 -40.11 9.54 1.02
N ASP A 542 -40.30 10.08 2.21
CA ASP A 542 -39.92 11.46 2.52
C ASP A 542 -38.95 11.48 3.71
N VAL A 543 -38.05 12.47 3.74
CA VAL A 543 -36.98 12.56 4.74
C VAL A 543 -37.28 13.71 5.69
N LEU A 544 -37.58 13.38 6.95
CA LEU A 544 -37.72 14.40 7.99
C LEU A 544 -36.33 14.78 8.52
N THR A 545 -35.92 16.02 8.25
CA THR A 545 -34.66 16.59 8.77
C THR A 545 -34.92 17.29 10.10
N VAL A 546 -34.34 16.77 11.19
CA VAL A 546 -34.38 17.43 12.51
C VAL A 546 -33.00 17.96 12.84
N TYR A 547 -32.90 19.29 12.96
CA TYR A 547 -31.69 19.94 13.45
C TYR A 547 -31.67 19.84 14.97
N VAL A 548 -30.71 19.09 15.51
CA VAL A 548 -30.48 19.05 16.95
C VAL A 548 -29.33 20.00 17.27
N GLY A 549 -29.69 21.09 17.91
CA GLY A 549 -28.77 22.03 18.54
C GLY A 549 -29.37 22.47 19.85
N ASN A 550 -28.54 22.96 20.77
CA ASN A 550 -29.05 23.66 21.93
C ASN A 550 -29.78 24.93 21.46
N ASN A 551 -31.11 24.94 21.55
CA ASN A 551 -31.85 26.21 21.67
C ASN A 551 -31.79 26.62 23.17
N PRO A 552 -31.75 27.93 23.48
CA PRO A 552 -30.99 28.55 24.56
C PRO A 552 -31.27 28.10 25.98
#